data_AF-A0A5J4QGC1-F1
#
_entry.id   AF-A0A5J4QGC1-F1
#
_cell.length_a   1.000
_cell.length_b   1.000
_cell.length_c   1.000
_cell.angle_alpha   90.00
_cell.angle_beta   90.00
_cell.angle_gamma   90.00
#
_symmetry.space_group_name_H-M   'P 1'
#
loop_
_entity.id
_entity.type
_entity.pdbx_description
1 polymer ?
#
loop_
_entity_poly.entity_id
_entity_poly.type
_entity_poly.pdbx_seq_one_letter_code
_entity_poly.pdbx_strand_id
1 'polypeptide(L)'
;MVDNDFHIQKEGNLFLGQPRNIIYIWRTGGIAQAVDMGNLNKINFNGYNVNPGDLYPEDTDSNDEINEQDRVVIGSTDPKFYGGFSSDFTWKGVTLNAVFTYSYGAKKISPFYDVAITSLGNYYASSMDLLDRWSPENTGAAFPRPIAGVSYTHYQANQTDLSVQNASFLRLSTLTLAYTFSSYNN
;
A
#
# COMPACT_ATOMS: atom_id res chain seq x y z
N MET A 1 3.43 -23.26 -11.08
CA MET A 1 4.61 -23.56 -11.93
C MET A 1 4.11 -23.90 -13.32
N VAL A 2 4.89 -23.60 -14.34
CA VAL A 2 4.69 -24.14 -15.69
C VAL A 2 5.59 -25.38 -15.76
N ASP A 3 5.02 -26.55 -16.00
CA ASP A 3 5.85 -27.75 -16.22
C ASP A 3 6.62 -27.64 -17.55
N ASN A 4 7.55 -28.56 -17.81
CA ASN A 4 8.32 -28.60 -19.06
C ASN A 4 7.44 -28.75 -20.32
N ASP A 5 6.12 -28.92 -20.17
CA ASP A 5 5.12 -29.07 -21.23
C ASP A 5 4.12 -27.89 -21.28
N PHE A 6 4.46 -26.74 -20.68
CA PHE A 6 3.64 -25.52 -20.68
C PHE A 6 2.26 -25.63 -20.00
N HIS A 7 2.04 -26.58 -19.10
CA HIS A 7 0.80 -26.61 -18.30
C HIS A 7 0.87 -25.63 -17.12
N ILE A 8 -0.06 -24.67 -17.08
CA ILE A 8 -0.28 -23.83 -15.90
C ILE A 8 -0.87 -24.72 -14.79
N GLN A 9 -0.08 -25.01 -13.76
CA GLN A 9 -0.57 -25.72 -12.58
C GLN A 9 -1.74 -24.94 -11.96
N LYS A 10 -2.92 -25.55 -11.95
CA LYS A 10 -4.18 -24.95 -11.47
C LYS A 10 -4.25 -24.86 -9.94
N GLU A 11 -3.35 -25.55 -9.24
CA GLU A 11 -3.28 -25.61 -7.79
C GLU A 11 -1.82 -25.50 -7.33
N GLY A 12 -1.42 -24.31 -6.92
CA GLY A 12 -0.09 -24.02 -6.37
C GLY A 12 0.17 -22.51 -6.30
N ASN A 13 0.75 -22.04 -5.19
CA ASN A 13 1.20 -20.65 -5.10
C ASN A 13 2.35 -20.42 -6.08
N LEU A 14 2.34 -19.28 -6.79
CA LEU A 14 3.42 -18.88 -7.70
C LEU A 14 4.76 -18.72 -6.96
N PHE A 15 4.71 -18.47 -5.65
CA PHE A 15 5.86 -18.31 -4.77
C PHE A 15 5.77 -19.34 -3.64
N LEU A 16 6.72 -20.25 -3.59
CA LEU A 16 6.78 -21.28 -2.55
C LEU A 16 6.98 -20.62 -1.17
N GLY A 17 6.20 -21.06 -0.17
CA GLY A 17 6.28 -20.53 1.19
C GLY A 17 5.62 -19.16 1.42
N GLN A 18 5.06 -18.53 0.37
CA GLN A 18 4.31 -17.29 0.49
C GLN A 18 2.80 -17.54 0.60
N PRO A 19 2.01 -16.59 1.16
CA PRO A 19 0.54 -16.64 1.11
C PRO A 19 0.00 -16.68 -0.33
N ARG A 20 -1.27 -17.05 -0.51
CA ARG A 20 -1.90 -17.05 -1.83
C ARG A 20 -2.13 -15.63 -2.34
N ASN A 21 -2.55 -14.73 -1.45
CA ASN A 21 -2.95 -13.38 -1.82
C ASN A 21 -1.79 -12.39 -1.63
N ILE A 22 -0.73 -12.57 -2.40
CA ILE A 22 0.44 -11.68 -2.39
C ILE A 22 0.24 -10.46 -3.28
N ILE A 23 0.96 -9.41 -2.95
CA ILE A 23 1.13 -8.21 -3.78
C ILE A 23 2.51 -8.31 -4.42
N TYR A 24 2.53 -8.59 -5.73
CA TYR A 24 3.73 -8.73 -6.55
C TYR A 24 3.79 -7.60 -7.56
N ILE A 25 4.64 -6.61 -7.30
CA ILE A 25 4.75 -5.34 -8.05
C ILE A 25 6.20 -4.84 -7.99
N TRP A 26 6.51 -3.75 -8.69
CA TRP A 26 7.83 -3.13 -8.60
C TRP A 26 8.03 -2.45 -7.25
N ARG A 27 9.21 -2.58 -6.67
CA ARG A 27 9.63 -1.73 -5.55
C ARG A 27 10.05 -0.37 -6.09
N THR A 28 9.65 0.71 -5.43
CA THR A 28 10.07 2.05 -5.80
C THR A 28 11.54 2.24 -5.44
N GLY A 29 12.35 2.65 -6.43
CA GLY A 29 13.68 3.21 -6.19
C GLY A 29 13.60 4.64 -5.60
N GLY A 30 12.40 5.22 -5.59
CA GLY A 30 12.10 6.55 -5.09
C GLY A 30 11.60 7.50 -6.19
N ILE A 31 11.76 8.79 -5.92
CA ILE A 31 11.43 9.87 -6.85
C ILE A 31 12.72 10.35 -7.49
N ALA A 32 12.80 10.29 -8.81
CA ALA A 32 13.99 10.66 -9.56
C ALA A 32 14.36 12.12 -9.32
N GLN A 33 15.61 12.39 -8.94
CA GLN A 33 16.12 13.76 -8.78
C GLN A 33 16.99 14.15 -9.96
N ALA A 34 17.17 15.47 -10.16
CA ALA A 34 18.06 15.97 -11.21
C ALA A 34 19.51 15.45 -11.06
N VAL A 35 19.97 15.22 -9.83
CA VAL A 35 21.30 14.66 -9.54
C VAL A 35 21.42 13.19 -9.93
N ASP A 36 20.32 12.44 -9.92
CA ASP A 36 20.29 10.99 -10.19
C ASP A 36 20.24 10.68 -11.69
N MET A 37 19.83 11.65 -12.51
CA MET A 37 19.63 11.47 -13.96
C MET A 37 20.86 10.95 -14.70
N GLY A 38 22.08 11.26 -14.22
CA GLY A 38 23.31 10.73 -14.80
C GLY A 38 23.43 9.20 -14.73
N ASN A 39 22.83 8.59 -13.70
CA ASN A 39 22.76 7.13 -13.55
C ASN A 39 21.46 6.59 -14.14
N LEU A 40 20.32 7.21 -13.85
CA LEU A 40 19.02 6.75 -14.34
C LEU A 40 18.95 6.72 -15.87
N ASN A 41 19.60 7.66 -16.58
CA ASN A 41 19.64 7.65 -18.05
C ASN A 41 20.42 6.47 -18.64
N LYS A 42 21.17 5.72 -17.84
CA LYS A 42 21.88 4.50 -18.30
C LYS A 42 21.00 3.26 -18.20
N ILE A 43 19.96 3.31 -17.38
CA ILE A 43 19.03 2.21 -17.16
C ILE A 43 18.03 2.17 -18.31
N ASN A 44 17.85 0.99 -18.90
CA ASN A 44 16.79 0.72 -19.86
C ASN A 44 15.47 0.50 -19.12
N PHE A 45 14.60 1.51 -19.11
CA PHE A 45 13.26 1.40 -18.54
C PHE A 45 12.22 0.79 -19.49
N ASN A 46 12.64 0.07 -20.54
CA ASN A 46 11.76 -0.69 -21.45
C ASN A 46 10.59 0.14 -22.04
N GLY A 47 10.91 1.34 -22.53
CA GLY A 47 9.98 2.25 -23.19
C GLY A 47 9.27 3.23 -22.25
N TYR A 48 9.48 3.11 -20.94
CA TYR A 48 9.11 4.14 -19.98
C TYR A 48 10.17 5.26 -19.97
N ASN A 49 9.74 6.48 -19.67
CA ASN A 49 10.64 7.61 -19.48
C ASN A 49 10.58 8.04 -18.02
N VAL A 50 11.76 8.32 -17.46
CA VAL A 50 11.92 8.80 -16.09
C VAL A 50 12.52 10.19 -16.17
N ASN A 51 11.79 11.19 -15.67
CA ASN A 51 12.27 12.57 -15.56
C ASN A 51 12.34 12.97 -14.08
N PRO A 52 13.04 14.07 -13.75
CA PRO A 52 13.02 14.60 -12.39
C PRO A 52 11.58 14.79 -11.86
N GLY A 53 11.32 14.20 -10.69
CA GLY A 53 10.02 14.15 -10.03
C GLY A 53 9.13 12.95 -10.38
N ASP A 54 9.52 12.12 -11.36
CA ASP A 54 8.81 10.89 -11.69
C ASP A 54 9.24 9.74 -10.77
N LEU A 55 8.35 8.75 -10.59
CA LEU A 55 8.68 7.49 -9.94
C LEU A 55 9.50 6.62 -10.88
N TYR A 56 10.40 5.83 -10.30
CA TYR A 56 11.10 4.76 -11.00
C TYR A 56 11.19 3.48 -10.15
N PRO A 57 11.12 2.30 -10.76
CA PRO A 57 11.41 1.03 -10.09
C PRO A 57 12.88 0.91 -9.67
N GLU A 58 13.13 0.21 -8.58
CA GLU A 58 14.45 -0.29 -8.23
C GLU A 58 14.85 -1.40 -9.22
N ASP A 59 16.08 -1.32 -9.76
CA ASP A 59 16.73 -2.42 -10.48
C ASP A 59 17.22 -3.44 -9.44
N THR A 60 16.53 -4.58 -9.36
CA THR A 60 16.70 -5.52 -8.26
C THR A 60 17.82 -6.54 -8.51
N ASP A 61 18.19 -6.75 -9.78
CA ASP A 61 19.25 -7.67 -10.18
C ASP A 61 20.51 -6.95 -10.70
N SER A 62 20.48 -5.61 -10.76
CA SER A 62 21.58 -4.73 -11.13
C SER A 62 22.08 -4.97 -12.56
N ASN A 63 21.16 -5.24 -13.48
CA ASN A 63 21.46 -5.50 -14.89
C ASN A 63 21.30 -4.26 -15.82
N ASP A 64 20.98 -3.08 -15.24
CA ASP A 64 20.68 -1.83 -15.93
C ASP A 64 19.44 -1.91 -16.87
N GLU A 65 18.52 -2.83 -16.63
CA GLU A 65 17.27 -3.02 -17.40
C GLU A 65 16.09 -3.35 -16.48
N ILE A 66 15.10 -2.44 -16.42
CA ILE A 66 13.88 -2.67 -15.64
C ILE A 66 12.88 -3.50 -16.45
N ASN A 67 12.55 -4.71 -15.97
CA ASN A 67 11.58 -5.60 -16.59
C ASN A 67 10.69 -6.33 -15.55
N GLU A 68 10.00 -7.40 -15.96
CA GLU A 68 9.10 -8.17 -15.09
C GLU A 68 9.84 -8.97 -14.01
N GLN A 69 11.14 -9.20 -14.20
CA GLN A 69 12.01 -9.89 -13.25
C GLN A 69 12.35 -9.00 -12.05
N ASP A 70 12.22 -7.68 -12.17
CA ASP A 70 12.42 -6.71 -11.08
C ASP A 70 11.25 -6.57 -10.10
N ARG A 71 10.17 -7.30 -10.36
CA ARG A 71 9.04 -7.31 -9.45
C ARG A 71 9.37 -8.14 -8.21
N VAL A 72 8.88 -7.67 -7.07
CA VAL A 72 9.12 -8.31 -5.79
C VAL A 72 7.82 -8.49 -5.02
N VAL A 73 7.81 -9.46 -4.10
CA VAL A 73 6.71 -9.62 -3.15
C VAL A 73 6.84 -8.54 -2.08
N ILE A 74 5.94 -7.56 -2.12
CA ILE A 74 5.90 -6.43 -1.16
C ILE A 74 5.16 -6.82 0.13
N GLY A 75 4.21 -7.74 0.01
CA GLY A 75 3.46 -8.24 1.14
C GLY A 75 2.27 -9.07 0.71
N SER A 76 1.33 -9.26 1.62
CA SER A 76 0.10 -10.02 1.38
C SER A 76 -1.11 -9.28 1.89
N THR A 77 -2.24 -9.45 1.21
CA THR A 77 -3.54 -8.99 1.71
C THR A 77 -4.04 -9.85 2.87
N ASP A 78 -3.48 -11.04 3.05
CA ASP A 78 -3.77 -11.91 4.18
C ASP A 78 -3.00 -11.38 5.41
N PRO A 79 -3.66 -11.18 6.56
CA PRO A 79 -2.98 -10.79 7.78
C PRO A 79 -2.10 -11.92 8.32
N LYS A 80 -1.01 -11.54 8.98
CA LYS A 80 -0.14 -12.51 9.68
C LYS A 80 -0.85 -13.14 10.88
N PHE A 81 -1.67 -12.36 11.57
CA PHE A 81 -2.56 -12.82 12.64
C PHE A 81 -3.73 -11.85 12.80
N TYR A 82 -4.86 -12.39 13.26
CA TYR A 82 -6.09 -11.65 13.49
C TYR A 82 -6.87 -12.31 14.61
N GLY A 83 -7.77 -11.56 15.25
CA GLY A 83 -8.55 -12.08 16.36
C GLY A 83 -9.39 -11.00 17.02
N GLY A 84 -9.84 -11.29 18.23
CA GLY A 84 -10.59 -10.35 19.04
C GLY A 84 -10.53 -10.74 20.51
N PHE A 85 -10.85 -9.78 21.37
CA PHE A 85 -10.99 -9.98 22.80
C PHE A 85 -12.12 -9.12 23.33
N SER A 86 -12.77 -9.57 24.41
CA SER A 86 -13.81 -8.81 25.09
C SER A 86 -13.46 -8.60 26.55
N SER A 87 -13.98 -7.51 27.11
CA SER A 87 -13.87 -7.18 28.53
C SER A 87 -15.25 -6.84 29.07
N ASP A 88 -15.59 -7.47 30.18
CA ASP A 88 -16.82 -7.25 30.94
C ASP A 88 -16.46 -6.76 32.34
N PHE A 89 -16.85 -5.54 32.67
CA PHE A 89 -16.59 -4.91 33.95
C PHE A 89 -17.90 -4.48 34.61
N THR A 90 -18.17 -4.95 35.83
CA THR A 90 -19.34 -4.56 36.61
C THR A 90 -18.92 -3.96 37.94
N TRP A 91 -19.42 -2.76 38.25
CA TRP A 91 -19.17 -2.08 39.51
C TRP A 91 -20.35 -1.20 39.94
N LYS A 92 -20.85 -1.41 41.18
CA LYS A 92 -21.95 -0.62 41.79
C LYS A 92 -23.18 -0.46 40.87
N GLY A 93 -23.58 -1.52 40.19
CA GLY A 93 -24.72 -1.51 39.26
C GLY A 93 -24.40 -0.99 37.86
N VAL A 94 -23.21 -0.43 37.62
CA VAL A 94 -22.73 -0.08 36.27
C VAL A 94 -22.07 -1.30 35.64
N THR A 95 -22.47 -1.67 34.43
CA THR A 95 -21.83 -2.71 33.61
C THR A 95 -21.29 -2.09 32.33
N LEU A 96 -20.02 -2.37 32.03
CA LEU A 96 -19.34 -1.98 30.80
C LEU A 96 -18.91 -3.25 30.06
N ASN A 97 -19.42 -3.43 28.85
CA ASN A 97 -18.96 -4.45 27.91
C ASN A 97 -18.22 -3.77 26.75
N ALA A 98 -17.01 -4.24 26.46
CA ALA A 98 -16.22 -3.77 25.34
C ALA A 98 -15.71 -4.96 24.52
N VAL A 99 -15.90 -4.93 23.20
CA VAL A 99 -15.46 -5.97 22.28
C VAL A 99 -14.49 -5.37 21.27
N PHE A 100 -13.29 -5.92 21.20
CA PHE A 100 -12.24 -5.51 20.28
C PHE A 100 -11.99 -6.57 19.22
N THR A 101 -11.68 -6.13 18.00
CA THR A 101 -11.23 -6.96 16.89
C THR A 101 -9.96 -6.36 16.31
N TYR A 102 -8.97 -7.19 16.02
CA TYR A 102 -7.70 -6.75 15.46
C TYR A 102 -7.26 -7.61 14.28
N SER A 103 -6.44 -7.02 13.43
CA SER A 103 -5.77 -7.65 12.30
C SER A 103 -4.40 -7.01 12.14
N TYR A 104 -3.34 -7.81 11.97
CA TYR A 104 -1.98 -7.31 11.88
C TYR A 104 -1.23 -7.92 10.69
N GLY A 105 -0.47 -7.07 10.00
CA GLY A 105 0.45 -7.45 8.93
C GLY A 105 -0.17 -7.51 7.53
N ALA A 106 -1.47 -7.26 7.40
CA ALA A 106 -2.11 -7.17 6.09
C ALA A 106 -1.65 -5.90 5.34
N LYS A 107 -1.52 -6.02 4.03
CA LYS A 107 -1.25 -4.92 3.09
C LYS A 107 -2.45 -4.73 2.16
N LYS A 108 -2.70 -3.50 1.73
CA LYS A 108 -3.76 -3.19 0.76
C LYS A 108 -3.31 -2.12 -0.22
N ILE A 109 -3.80 -2.24 -1.45
CA ILE A 109 -3.75 -1.16 -2.44
C ILE A 109 -5.15 -0.56 -2.49
N SER A 110 -5.24 0.77 -2.41
CA SER A 110 -6.51 1.49 -2.43
C SER A 110 -6.62 2.28 -3.72
N PRO A 111 -7.47 1.86 -4.69
CA PRO A 111 -7.65 2.58 -5.94
C PRO A 111 -8.09 4.03 -5.73
N PHE A 112 -8.86 4.31 -4.67
CA PHE A 112 -9.26 5.66 -4.32
C PHE A 112 -8.10 6.52 -3.84
N TYR A 113 -7.20 5.95 -3.03
CA TYR A 113 -6.03 6.68 -2.56
C TYR A 113 -5.05 6.93 -3.70
N ASP A 114 -4.82 5.94 -4.55
CA ASP A 114 -3.95 6.07 -5.73
C ASP A 114 -4.40 7.22 -6.62
N VAL A 115 -5.71 7.30 -6.92
CA VAL A 115 -6.27 8.43 -7.67
C VAL A 115 -6.10 9.74 -6.92
N ALA A 116 -6.27 9.76 -5.60
CA ALA A 116 -6.15 10.98 -4.80
C ALA A 116 -4.71 11.53 -4.73
N ILE A 117 -3.69 10.66 -4.71
CA ILE A 117 -2.27 11.05 -4.68
C ILE A 117 -1.67 11.28 -6.07
N THR A 118 -2.40 11.03 -7.15
CA THR A 118 -2.00 11.39 -8.52
C THR A 118 -2.95 12.42 -9.15
N SER A 119 -3.95 12.89 -8.41
CA SER A 119 -4.94 13.84 -8.92
C SER A 119 -4.34 15.23 -9.13
N LEU A 120 -4.88 15.92 -10.13
CA LEU A 120 -4.58 17.32 -10.45
C LEU A 120 -5.67 18.27 -9.95
N GLY A 121 -6.66 17.76 -9.21
CA GLY A 121 -7.80 18.54 -8.74
C GLY A 121 -8.87 18.83 -9.79
N ASN A 122 -8.67 18.41 -11.04
CA ASN A 122 -9.59 18.71 -12.16
C ASN A 122 -10.80 17.78 -12.25
N TYR A 123 -10.66 16.52 -11.80
CA TYR A 123 -11.71 15.49 -11.89
C TYR A 123 -11.99 14.79 -10.55
N TYR A 124 -10.98 14.70 -9.68
CA TYR A 124 -11.09 14.10 -8.36
C TYR A 124 -10.47 15.02 -7.31
N ALA A 125 -11.01 15.00 -6.10
CA ALA A 125 -10.37 15.65 -4.96
C ALA A 125 -8.94 15.11 -4.80
N SER A 126 -7.99 16.01 -4.61
CA SER A 126 -6.59 15.67 -4.36
C SER A 126 -6.39 15.37 -2.87
N SER A 127 -5.54 14.40 -2.55
CA SER A 127 -5.14 14.18 -1.16
C SER A 127 -4.39 15.41 -0.63
N MET A 128 -4.56 15.72 0.66
CA MET A 128 -3.75 16.74 1.33
C MET A 128 -2.26 16.35 1.37
N ASP A 129 -1.97 15.06 1.21
CA ASP A 129 -0.62 14.52 1.07
C ASP A 129 0.15 15.13 -0.11
N LEU A 130 -0.55 15.58 -1.16
CA LEU A 130 0.05 16.28 -2.30
C LEU A 130 0.58 17.69 -1.96
N LEU A 131 0.38 18.17 -0.74
CA LEU A 131 1.13 19.33 -0.25
C LEU A 131 2.63 19.03 -0.15
N ASP A 132 2.99 17.77 0.12
CA ASP A 132 4.37 17.27 0.12
C ASP A 132 4.71 16.51 -1.16
N ARG A 133 4.29 17.07 -2.29
CA ARG A 133 4.67 16.58 -3.63
C ARG A 133 6.00 17.15 -4.07
N TRP A 134 6.67 16.42 -4.95
CA TRP A 134 7.93 16.84 -5.53
C TRP A 134 7.76 18.12 -6.36
N SER A 135 8.66 19.07 -6.12
CA SER A 135 8.91 20.21 -6.99
C SER A 135 10.42 20.52 -6.98
N PRO A 136 10.92 21.34 -7.93
CA PRO A 136 12.32 21.78 -7.91
C PRO A 136 12.72 22.43 -6.57
N GLU A 137 11.77 23.03 -5.86
CA GLU A 137 11.95 23.66 -4.55
C GLU A 137 11.68 22.70 -3.37
N ASN A 138 11.04 21.55 -3.61
CA ASN A 138 10.75 20.50 -2.63
C ASN A 138 11.24 19.12 -3.10
N THR A 139 12.56 18.94 -3.14
CA THR A 139 13.20 17.70 -3.63
C THR A 139 13.11 16.53 -2.63
N GLY A 140 12.90 16.82 -1.34
CA GLY A 140 12.74 15.82 -0.27
C GLY A 140 11.31 15.33 -0.05
N ALA A 141 10.42 15.58 -1.01
CA ALA A 141 9.01 15.22 -0.98
C ALA A 141 8.76 13.71 -0.84
N ALA A 142 7.70 13.33 -0.12
CA ALA A 142 7.25 11.93 -0.05
C ALA A 142 6.46 11.49 -1.30
N PHE A 143 5.89 12.41 -2.07
CA PHE A 143 5.05 12.11 -3.22
C PHE A 143 5.65 12.61 -4.53
N PRO A 144 5.50 11.86 -5.65
CA PRO A 144 6.02 12.29 -6.94
C PRO A 144 5.30 13.55 -7.44
N ARG A 145 5.87 14.17 -8.46
CA ARG A 145 5.22 15.32 -9.08
C ARG A 145 3.90 14.89 -9.74
N PRO A 146 2.87 15.74 -9.75
CA PRO A 146 1.66 15.47 -10.50
C PRO A 146 1.96 15.53 -11.99
N ILE A 147 1.52 14.51 -12.72
CA ILE A 147 1.76 14.40 -14.17
C ILE A 147 0.44 14.70 -14.90
N ALA A 148 0.42 15.81 -15.66
CA ALA A 148 -0.76 16.28 -16.39
C ALA A 148 -0.51 16.32 -17.89
N GLY A 149 -1.34 15.63 -18.68
CA GLY A 149 -1.37 15.79 -20.13
C GLY A 149 -0.04 15.49 -20.84
N VAL A 150 0.83 14.67 -20.24
CA VAL A 150 2.11 14.32 -20.85
C VAL A 150 1.94 13.25 -21.93
N SER A 151 2.71 13.37 -23.01
CA SER A 151 2.71 12.43 -24.15
C SER A 151 3.81 11.37 -24.04
N TYR A 152 4.15 10.94 -22.82
CA TYR A 152 5.14 9.88 -22.62
C TYR A 152 4.68 8.87 -21.58
N THR A 153 5.13 7.63 -21.78
CA THR A 153 4.86 6.51 -20.88
C THR A 153 5.72 6.64 -19.63
N HIS A 154 5.11 6.62 -18.45
CA HIS A 154 5.76 6.77 -17.15
C HIS A 154 5.21 5.76 -16.15
N TYR A 155 5.98 5.49 -15.09
CA TYR A 155 5.55 4.62 -14.01
C TYR A 155 4.48 5.30 -13.16
N GLN A 156 3.34 4.65 -13.01
CA GLN A 156 2.24 5.10 -12.18
C GLN A 156 2.42 4.58 -10.74
N ALA A 157 1.88 5.32 -9.77
CA ALA A 157 1.96 4.94 -8.36
C ALA A 157 1.46 3.51 -8.11
N ASN A 158 0.34 3.13 -8.73
CA ASN A 158 -0.30 1.81 -8.60
C ASN A 158 0.52 0.64 -9.19
N GLN A 159 1.58 0.93 -9.95
CA GLN A 159 2.52 -0.07 -10.45
C GLN A 159 3.64 -0.34 -9.44
N THR A 160 3.78 0.49 -8.41
CA THR A 160 4.86 0.47 -7.43
C THR A 160 4.35 0.31 -6.01
N ASP A 161 5.25 -0.02 -5.08
CA ASP A 161 4.92 -0.17 -3.66
C ASP A 161 4.56 1.12 -2.92
N LEU A 162 4.70 2.29 -3.56
CA LEU A 162 4.16 3.56 -3.06
C LEU A 162 2.64 3.46 -2.79
N SER A 163 1.91 2.72 -3.63
CA SER A 163 0.47 2.49 -3.48
C SER A 163 0.10 1.44 -2.43
N VAL A 164 1.08 0.74 -1.86
CA VAL A 164 0.84 -0.33 -0.89
C VAL A 164 0.79 0.20 0.53
N GLN A 165 -0.39 0.17 1.12
CA GLN A 165 -0.65 0.66 2.47
C GLN A 165 -0.65 -0.46 3.51
N ASN A 166 -0.32 -0.10 4.74
CA ASN A 166 -0.50 -0.97 5.90
C ASN A 166 -1.99 -1.02 6.27
N ALA A 167 -2.57 -2.21 6.29
CA ALA A 167 -3.96 -2.46 6.64
C ALA A 167 -4.12 -3.11 8.02
N SER A 168 -3.12 -2.98 8.90
CA SER A 168 -3.20 -3.42 10.28
C SER A 168 -4.09 -2.47 11.08
N PHE A 169 -4.94 -3.03 11.94
CA PHE A 169 -5.85 -2.24 12.76
C PHE A 169 -6.18 -2.93 14.08
N LEU A 170 -6.59 -2.11 15.05
CA LEU A 170 -7.33 -2.51 16.24
C LEU A 170 -8.63 -1.68 16.24
N ARG A 171 -9.77 -2.37 16.32
CA ARG A 171 -11.10 -1.76 16.28
C ARG A 171 -11.87 -2.13 17.54
N LEU A 172 -12.44 -1.12 18.21
CA LEU A 172 -13.52 -1.32 19.17
C LEU A 172 -14.80 -1.60 18.38
N SER A 173 -15.17 -2.88 18.30
CA SER A 173 -16.33 -3.35 17.54
C SER A 173 -17.64 -3.08 18.27
N THR A 174 -17.65 -3.12 19.61
CA THR A 174 -18.84 -2.83 20.41
C THR A 174 -18.44 -2.24 21.76
N LEU A 175 -19.18 -1.22 22.20
CA LEU A 175 -19.10 -0.66 23.54
C LEU A 175 -20.52 -0.54 24.07
N THR A 176 -20.81 -1.16 25.21
CA THR A 176 -22.11 -1.12 25.86
C THR A 176 -21.95 -0.71 27.30
N LEU A 177 -22.67 0.34 27.70
CA LEU A 177 -22.77 0.81 29.08
C LEU A 177 -24.20 0.57 29.55
N ALA A 178 -24.35 -0.13 30.66
CA ALA A 178 -25.63 -0.40 31.31
C ALA A 178 -25.58 0.00 32.78
N TYR A 179 -26.73 0.38 33.35
CA TYR A 179 -26.87 0.63 34.77
C TYR A 179 -28.12 -0.08 35.31
N THR A 180 -27.93 -0.86 36.36
CA THR A 180 -29.00 -1.58 37.06
C THR A 180 -29.47 -0.77 38.26
N PHE A 181 -30.73 -0.36 38.24
CA PHE A 181 -31.39 0.25 39.40
C PHE A 181 -31.75 -0.84 40.41
N SER A 182 -31.21 -0.75 41.64
CA SER A 182 -31.72 -1.57 42.75
C SER A 182 -33.10 -1.06 43.18
N SER A 183 -34.15 -1.83 42.89
CA SER A 183 -35.48 -1.58 43.45
C SER A 183 -35.50 -2.03 44.92
N TYR A 184 -35.75 -1.09 45.84
CA TYR A 184 -36.18 -1.43 47.19
C TYR A 184 -37.61 -1.97 47.11
N ASN A 185 -37.84 -3.23 47.46
CA ASN A 185 -39.19 -3.76 47.69
C ASN A 185 -39.65 -3.31 49.07
N ASN A 186 -40.75 -2.54 49.12
CA ASN A 186 -41.52 -2.26 50.34
C ASN A 186 -42.45 -3.42 50.67
#